data_AF-A0A259S0A7-F1
#
_entry.id   AF-A0A259S0A7-F1
#
_cell.length_a   1.000
_cell.length_b   1.000
_cell.length_c   1.000
_cell.angle_alpha   90.00
_cell.angle_beta   90.00
_cell.angle_gamma   90.00
#
_symmetry.space_group_name_H-M   'P 1'
#
loop_
_entity.id
_entity.type
_entity.pdbx_description
1 polymer ?
#
loop_
_entity_poly.entity_id
_entity_poly.type
_entity_poly.pdbx_seq_one_letter_code
_entity_poly.pdbx_strand_id
1 'polypeptide(L)'
;RLLAAIHPAEVSGLGDPALIAPFRTQPGLWDRTRPNDALTTADLTPDVWAVERGPDPERSPDVRHLESLGYRVLSSHRINVTTVLHLER
;
A
#
# COMPACT_ATOMS: atom_id res chain seq x y z
N ARG A 1 -9.14 6.87 -1.73
CA ARG A 1 -9.37 8.26 -2.18
C ARG A 1 -10.73 8.83 -1.85
N LEU A 2 -11.80 8.07 -2.04
CA LEU A 2 -13.08 8.40 -1.44
C LEU A 2 -12.92 8.61 0.08
N LEU A 3 -12.20 7.70 0.75
CA LEU A 3 -11.83 7.87 2.16
C LEU A 3 -11.10 9.20 2.44
N ALA A 4 -10.03 9.53 1.70
CA ALA A 4 -9.31 10.80 1.87
C ALA A 4 -10.14 12.06 1.56
N ALA A 5 -11.15 11.94 0.69
CA ALA A 5 -12.05 13.04 0.36
C ALA A 5 -13.16 13.22 1.41
N ILE A 6 -13.60 12.14 2.05
CA ILE A 6 -14.67 12.14 3.06
C ILE A 6 -14.11 12.32 4.48
N HIS A 7 -12.92 11.77 4.75
CA HIS A 7 -12.26 11.64 6.04
C HIS A 7 -10.79 12.13 5.95
N PRO A 8 -10.55 13.42 5.66
CA PRO A 8 -9.21 13.94 5.42
C PRO A 8 -8.32 13.97 6.66
N ALA A 9 -8.90 14.08 7.86
CA ALA A 9 -8.14 14.10 9.11
C ALA A 9 -7.60 12.71 9.46
N GLU A 10 -8.41 11.68 9.22
CA GLU A 10 -8.13 10.28 9.54
C GLU A 10 -7.06 9.65 8.63
N VAL A 11 -6.81 10.27 7.47
CA VAL A 11 -5.74 9.85 6.56
C VAL A 11 -4.59 10.85 6.50
N SER A 12 -4.63 11.90 7.33
CA SER A 12 -3.56 12.87 7.44
C SER A 12 -2.28 12.15 7.91
N GLY A 13 -1.23 12.19 7.09
CA GLY A 13 0.03 11.49 7.36
C GLY A 13 0.16 10.10 6.74
N LEU A 14 -0.91 9.55 6.12
CA LEU A 14 -0.77 8.35 5.29
C LEU A 14 -0.16 8.74 3.94
N GLY A 15 1.06 8.28 3.68
CA GLY A 15 1.73 8.39 2.39
C GLY A 15 1.44 7.16 1.53
N ASP A 16 1.19 7.37 0.23
CA ASP A 16 1.26 6.29 -0.75
C ASP A 16 2.67 6.28 -1.35
N PRO A 17 3.54 5.30 -1.01
CA PRO A 17 4.92 5.25 -1.49
C PRO A 17 5.02 5.12 -3.01
N ALA A 18 3.98 4.64 -3.67
CA ALA A 18 3.96 4.47 -5.11
C ALA A 18 3.50 5.74 -5.86
N LEU A 19 3.05 6.79 -5.18
CA LEU A 19 2.50 7.98 -5.82
C LEU A 19 3.56 8.80 -6.56
N ILE A 20 3.43 8.91 -7.88
CA ILE A 20 4.27 9.78 -8.72
C ILE A 20 3.61 11.16 -8.87
N ALA A 21 2.30 11.20 -9.15
CA ALA A 21 1.57 12.44 -9.36
C ALA A 21 0.11 12.31 -8.93
N PRO A 22 -0.40 13.18 -8.05
CA PRO A 22 -1.80 13.16 -7.65
C PRO A 22 -2.71 13.64 -8.78
N PHE A 23 -3.89 13.03 -8.94
CA PHE A 23 -4.90 13.48 -9.92
C PHE A 23 -5.23 14.97 -9.81
N ARG A 24 -5.21 15.54 -8.59
CA ARG A 24 -5.56 16.95 -8.36
C ARG A 24 -4.61 17.93 -9.05
N THR A 25 -3.42 17.47 -9.47
CA THR A 25 -2.40 18.31 -10.09
C THR A 25 -2.20 18.03 -11.58
N GLN A 26 -3.03 17.19 -12.22
CA GLN A 26 -2.89 16.84 -13.65
C GLN A 26 -4.26 16.65 -14.33
N PRO A 27 -4.39 16.94 -15.64
CA PRO A 27 -5.57 16.56 -16.40
C PRO A 27 -5.65 15.04 -16.52
N GLY A 28 -6.62 14.41 -15.84
CA GLY A 28 -6.80 12.96 -15.85
C GLY A 28 -7.81 12.50 -14.79
N LEU A 29 -8.24 11.23 -14.89
CA LEU A 29 -9.21 10.64 -13.96
C LEU A 29 -8.55 9.93 -12.75
N TRP A 30 -7.25 9.63 -12.83
CA TRP A 30 -6.55 8.77 -11.89
C TRP A 30 -5.17 9.30 -11.49
N ASP A 31 -4.63 8.75 -10.41
CA ASP A 31 -3.21 8.94 -10.10
C ASP A 31 -2.30 8.33 -11.12
N ARG A 32 -1.10 8.90 -11.16
CA ARG A 32 0.05 8.20 -11.71
C ARG A 32 0.81 7.59 -10.54
N THR A 33 0.88 6.27 -10.50
CA THR A 33 1.67 5.51 -9.54
C THR A 33 2.78 4.73 -10.25
N ARG A 34 3.85 4.41 -9.53
CA ARG A 34 4.84 3.42 -9.99
C ARG A 34 4.33 2.01 -9.65
N PRO A 35 4.79 0.98 -10.37
CA PRO A 35 4.61 -0.41 -9.97
C PRO A 35 5.14 -0.68 -8.56
N ASN A 36 4.48 -1.59 -7.81
CA ASN A 36 4.88 -1.95 -6.44
C ASN A 36 6.25 -2.63 -6.38
N ASP A 37 6.62 -3.40 -7.41
CA ASP A 37 7.93 -4.03 -7.55
C ASP A 37 9.08 -3.03 -7.80
N ALA A 38 8.76 -1.79 -8.13
CA ALA A 38 9.74 -0.69 -8.24
C ALA A 38 9.98 0.04 -6.90
N LEU A 39 9.25 -0.32 -5.83
CA LEU A 39 9.48 0.23 -4.49
C LEU A 39 10.74 -0.39 -3.88
N THR A 40 11.54 0.44 -3.22
CA THR A 40 12.76 0.01 -2.52
C THR A 40 12.64 0.30 -1.03
N THR A 41 13.58 -0.21 -0.25
CA THR A 41 13.65 0.08 1.19
C THR A 41 13.82 1.56 1.54
N ALA A 42 14.31 2.39 0.60
CA ALA A 42 14.44 3.83 0.79
C ALA A 42 13.09 4.56 0.64
N ASP A 43 12.12 3.93 -0.02
CA ASP A 43 10.79 4.47 -0.26
C ASP A 43 9.81 4.17 0.88
N LEU A 44 10.15 3.21 1.74
CA LEU A 44 9.25 2.61 2.71
C LEU A 44 9.68 2.92 4.14
N THR A 45 8.69 3.13 5.01
CA THR A 45 8.89 3.21 6.46
C THR A 45 9.16 1.81 7.04
N PRO A 46 9.76 1.70 8.23
CA PRO A 46 9.94 0.39 8.90
C PRO A 46 8.62 -0.35 9.17
N ASP A 47 7.50 0.38 9.17
CA ASP A 47 6.14 -0.09 9.39
C ASP A 47 5.29 0.16 8.15
N VAL A 48 4.71 -0.88 7.54
CA VAL A 48 3.95 -0.80 6.28
C VAL A 48 2.67 -1.66 6.31
N TRP A 49 1.70 -1.27 5.48
CA TRP A 49 0.46 -2.03 5.29
C TRP A 49 0.27 -2.40 3.82
N ALA A 50 0.01 -3.68 3.56
CA ALA A 50 -0.36 -4.20 2.24
C ALA A 50 -1.86 -4.53 2.22
N VAL A 51 -2.51 -4.29 1.08
CA VAL A 51 -3.95 -4.55 0.91
C VAL A 51 -4.13 -5.46 -0.29
N GLU A 52 -4.40 -6.73 0.00
CA GLU A 52 -4.40 -7.79 -0.99
C GLU A 52 -5.80 -8.37 -1.21
N ARG A 53 -6.08 -8.82 -2.44
CA ARG A 53 -7.30 -9.55 -2.78
C ARG A 53 -6.92 -10.89 -3.37
N GLY A 54 -7.48 -11.98 -2.84
CA GLY A 54 -7.28 -13.29 -3.42
C GLY A 54 -7.34 -14.44 -2.41
N PRO A 55 -7.09 -15.68 -2.87
CA PRO A 55 -7.13 -16.86 -2.03
C PRO A 55 -5.92 -16.96 -1.08
N ASP A 56 -4.77 -16.38 -1.44
CA ASP A 56 -3.52 -16.46 -0.67
C ASP A 56 -2.79 -15.10 -0.63
N PRO A 57 -3.30 -14.14 0.18
CA PRO A 57 -2.81 -12.76 0.19
C PRO A 57 -1.38 -12.62 0.72
N GLU A 58 -0.96 -13.49 1.63
CA GLU A 58 0.42 -13.54 2.17
C GLU A 58 1.44 -13.98 1.12
N ARG A 59 1.00 -14.63 0.05
CA ARG A 59 1.86 -15.04 -1.08
C ARG A 59 1.67 -14.20 -2.33
N SER A 60 0.95 -13.08 -2.23
CA SER A 60 0.84 -12.13 -3.33
C SER A 60 2.23 -11.64 -3.78
N PRO A 61 2.42 -11.32 -5.07
CA PRO A 61 3.69 -10.77 -5.55
C PRO A 61 4.15 -9.53 -4.76
N ASP A 62 3.21 -8.69 -4.32
CA ASP A 62 3.47 -7.47 -3.58
C ASP A 62 3.98 -7.78 -2.16
N VAL A 63 3.37 -8.74 -1.45
CA VAL A 63 3.86 -9.17 -0.14
C VAL A 63 5.22 -9.88 -0.29
N ARG A 64 5.41 -10.70 -1.32
CA ARG A 64 6.73 -11.33 -1.60
C ARG A 64 7.82 -10.32 -1.88
N HIS A 65 7.48 -9.25 -2.60
CA HIS A 65 8.38 -8.13 -2.83
C HIS A 65 8.80 -7.49 -1.51
N LEU A 66 7.85 -7.16 -0.63
CA LEU A 66 8.13 -6.61 0.70
C LEU A 66 8.98 -7.55 1.57
N GLU A 67 8.70 -8.86 1.56
CA GLU A 67 9.52 -9.86 2.25
C GLU A 67 10.97 -9.88 1.72
N SER A 68 11.15 -9.71 0.40
CA SER A 68 12.50 -9.63 -0.21
C SER A 68 13.27 -8.38 0.23
N LEU A 69 12.56 -7.32 0.64
CA LEU A 69 13.12 -6.10 1.22
C LEU A 69 13.37 -6.21 2.74
N GLY A 70 13.06 -7.36 3.34
CA GLY A 70 13.32 -7.68 4.74
C GLY A 70 12.12 -7.54 5.67
N TYR A 71 10.93 -7.21 5.16
CA TYR A 71 9.72 -7.09 5.96
C TYR A 71 9.15 -8.45 6.35
N ARG A 72 8.41 -8.50 7.45
CA ARG A 72 7.71 -9.69 7.93
C ARG A 72 6.27 -9.33 8.28
N VAL A 73 5.34 -10.19 7.89
CA VAL A 73 3.92 -10.05 8.28
C VAL A 73 3.80 -10.22 9.80
N LEU A 74 3.29 -9.19 10.46
CA LEU A 74 2.99 -9.20 11.89
C LEU A 74 1.54 -9.57 12.17
N SER A 75 0.62 -9.02 11.39
CA SER A 75 -0.80 -9.31 11.54
C SER A 75 -1.52 -9.26 10.20
N SER A 76 -2.64 -9.98 10.13
CA SER A 76 -3.44 -10.15 8.92
C SER A 76 -4.92 -10.07 9.30
N HIS A 77 -5.65 -9.19 8.63
CA HIS A 77 -7.06 -8.91 8.92
C HIS A 77 -7.87 -9.03 7.64
N ARG A 78 -8.75 -10.04 7.59
CA ARG A 78 -9.63 -10.25 6.44
C ARG A 78 -10.93 -9.46 6.58
N ILE A 79 -11.22 -8.63 5.58
CA ILE A 79 -12.44 -7.85 5.43
C ILE A 79 -13.09 -8.26 4.10
N ASN A 80 -14.12 -9.10 4.16
CA ASN A 80 -14.75 -9.71 2.99
C ASN A 80 -13.74 -10.48 2.10
N VAL A 81 -13.50 -9.98 0.90
CA VAL A 81 -12.57 -10.56 -0.10
C VAL A 81 -11.17 -9.93 -0.06
N THR A 82 -10.98 -8.93 0.78
CA THR A 82 -9.73 -8.18 0.92
C THR A 82 -9.06 -8.53 2.24
N THR A 83 -7.75 -8.63 2.24
CA THR A 83 -6.93 -8.85 3.44
C THR A 83 -5.99 -7.67 3.60
N VAL A 84 -6.00 -7.08 4.78
CA VAL A 84 -5.04 -6.05 5.18
C VAL A 84 -3.93 -6.74 5.97
N LEU A 85 -2.71 -6.67 5.47
CA LEU A 85 -1.52 -7.20 6.12
C LEU A 85 -0.73 -6.04 6.71
N HIS A 86 -0.30 -6.19 7.94
CA HIS A 86 0.63 -5.28 8.61
C HIS A 86 2.00 -5.94 8.63
N LEU A 87 3.02 -5.24 8.15
CA LEU A 87 4.38 -5.75 8.04
C LEU A 87 5.39 -4.78 8.64
N GLU A 88 6.40 -5.32 9.30
CA GLU A 88 7.51 -4.55 9.86
C GLU A 88 8.86 -5.13 9.46
N ARG A 89 9.91 -4.28 9.52
CA ARG A 89 11.31 -4.64 9.25
C ARG A 89 12.21 -4.29 10.43
#